data_AF-A0A1B1ZNW8-F1
#
_entry.id   AF-A0A1B1ZNW8-F1
#
_cell.length_a   1.000
_cell.length_b   1.000
_cell.length_c   1.000
_cell.angle_alpha   90.00
_cell.angle_beta   90.00
_cell.angle_gamma   90.00
#
_symmetry.space_group_name_H-M   'P 1'
#
loop_
_entity.id
_entity.type
_entity.pdbx_description
1 polymer ?
#
loop_
_entity_poly.entity_id
_entity_poly.type
_entity_poly.pdbx_seq_one_letter_code
_entity_poly.pdbx_strand_id
1 'polypeptide(L)' 'MAMNVRFSDDETEQLRDRARIEGRSMGEVTRAAVREYLERRGHHDRVADVLAELAPRRGDLLRRLGEA' A
#
# COMPACT_ATOMS: atom_id res chain seq x y z
N MET A 1 -2.96 8.23 17.15
CA MET A 1 -4.09 9.06 16.66
C MET A 1 -5.23 8.14 16.24
N ALA A 2 -6.50 8.54 16.43
CA ALA A 2 -7.66 7.77 16.01
C ALA A 2 -8.27 8.40 14.74
N MET A 3 -8.56 7.58 13.73
CA MET A 3 -9.22 7.98 12.49
C MET A 3 -10.46 7.12 12.32
N ASN A 4 -11.60 7.76 12.01
CA ASN A 4 -12.84 7.07 11.70
C ASN A 4 -12.99 6.92 10.18
N VAL A 5 -13.11 5.68 9.72
CA VAL A 5 -13.34 5.36 8.30
C VAL A 5 -14.81 5.03 8.14
N ARG A 6 -15.46 5.64 7.14
CA ARG A 6 -16.83 5.27 6.73
C ARG A 6 -16.72 4.28 5.58
N PHE A 7 -17.38 3.14 5.74
CA PHE A 7 -17.52 2.12 4.73
C PHE A 7 -18.92 2.21 4.12
N SER A 8 -19.06 1.80 2.87
CA SER A 8 -20.38 1.51 2.30
C SER A 8 -21.00 0.28 2.97
N ASP A 9 -22.29 0.05 2.74
CA ASP A 9 -22.98 -1.14 3.25
C ASP A 9 -22.36 -2.43 2.69
N ASP A 10 -22.07 -2.45 1.38
CA ASP A 10 -21.42 -3.58 0.70
C ASP A 10 -20.01 -3.86 1.25
N GLU A 11 -19.22 -2.81 1.51
CA GLU A 11 -17.88 -2.96 2.11
C GLU A 11 -17.97 -3.50 3.54
N THR A 12 -18.98 -3.06 4.28
CA THR A 12 -19.23 -3.53 5.65
C THR A 12 -19.60 -5.00 5.67
N GLU A 13 -20.43 -5.48 4.74
CA GLU A 13 -20.80 -6.88 4.63
C GLU A 13 -19.59 -7.77 4.28
N GLN A 14 -18.81 -7.36 3.28
CA GLN A 14 -17.57 -8.06 2.90
C GLN A 14 -16.57 -8.15 4.06
N LEU A 15 -16.39 -7.06 4.81
CA LEU A 15 -15.50 -7.05 5.97
C LEU A 15 -16.01 -7.96 7.10
N ARG A 16 -17.32 -8.02 7.33
CA ARG A 16 -17.94 -8.91 8.33
C ARG A 16 -17.76 -10.38 7.97
N ASP A 17 -18.00 -10.73 6.71
CA ASP A 17 -17.81 -12.09 6.23
C ASP A 17 -16.35 -12.50 6.34
N ARG A 18 -15.44 -11.61 5.96
CA ARG A 18 -14.01 -11.87 6.07
C ARG A 18 -13.56 -12.04 7.52
N ALA A 19 -14.04 -11.19 8.42
CA ALA A 19 -13.80 -11.29 9.86
C ALA A 19 -14.30 -12.61 10.44
N ARG A 20 -15.47 -13.08 10.01
CA ARG A 20 -16.03 -14.38 10.42
C ARG A 20 -15.15 -15.55 9.95
N ILE A 21 -14.71 -15.51 8.70
CA ILE A 21 -13.83 -16.53 8.12
C ILE A 21 -12.48 -16.58 8.85
N GLU A 22 -11.91 -15.42 9.18
CA GLU A 22 -10.60 -15.33 9.84
C GLU A 22 -10.67 -15.51 11.37
N GLY A 23 -11.86 -15.55 11.97
CA GLY A 23 -12.04 -15.59 13.43
C GLY A 23 -11.51 -14.34 14.14
N ARG A 24 -11.55 -13.19 13.47
CA ARG A 24 -10.99 -11.90 13.95
C ARG A 24 -12.06 -10.85 14.06
N SER A 25 -11.81 -9.77 14.79
CA SER A 25 -12.72 -8.63 14.77
C SER A 25 -12.64 -7.89 13.43
N MET A 26 -13.75 -7.28 13.00
CA MET A 26 -13.80 -6.48 11.78
C MET A 26 -12.70 -5.41 11.75
N GLY A 27 -12.46 -4.73 12.87
CA GLY A 27 -11.41 -3.71 12.97
C GLY A 27 -9.98 -4.25 12.91
N GLU A 28 -9.74 -5.52 13.26
CA GLU A 28 -8.44 -6.17 13.04
C GLU A 28 -8.23 -6.54 11.58
N VAL A 29 -9.28 -7.00 10.90
CA VAL A 29 -9.25 -7.28 9.46
C VAL A 29 -8.99 -5.99 8.68
N THR A 30 -9.73 -4.92 8.98
CA THR A 30 -9.51 -3.61 8.35
C THR A 30 -8.09 -3.10 8.57
N ARG A 31 -7.57 -3.16 9.81
CA ARG A 31 -6.19 -2.72 10.09
C ARG A 31 -5.14 -3.57 9.37
N ALA A 32 -5.39 -4.88 9.23
CA ALA A 32 -4.50 -5.75 8.47
C ALA A 32 -4.52 -5.39 6.98
N ALA A 33 -5.70 -5.19 6.40
CA ALA A 33 -5.85 -4.78 5.00
C ALA A 33 -5.14 -3.44 4.70
N VAL A 34 -5.26 -2.46 5.59
CA VAL A 34 -4.54 -1.18 5.45
C VAL A 34 -3.03 -1.37 5.51
N ARG A 35 -2.52 -2.16 6.46
CA ARG A 35 -1.08 -2.45 6.53
C ARG A 35 -0.59 -3.14 5.27
N GLU A 36 -1.31 -4.16 4.82
CA GLU A 36 -0.95 -4.90 3.61
C GLU A 36 -0.97 -4.00 2.36
N TYR A 37 -1.96 -3.12 2.24
CA TYR A 37 -1.99 -2.11 1.17
C TYR A 37 -0.75 -1.21 1.20
N LEU A 38 -0.40 -0.68 2.37
CA LEU A 38 0.76 0.20 2.55
C LEU A 38 2.08 -0.55 2.33
N GLU A 39 2.19 -1.81 2.75
CA GLU A 39 3.39 -2.62 2.54
C GLU A 39 3.60 -2.94 1.06
N ARG A 40 2.53 -3.35 0.36
CA ARG A 40 2.57 -3.60 -1.09
C ARG A 40 2.96 -2.37 -1.90
N ARG A 41 2.49 -1.18 -1.49
CA ARG A 41 2.81 0.10 -2.15
C ARG A 41 4.17 0.66 -1.74
N GLY A 42 4.57 0.44 -0.49
CA GLY A 42 5.73 1.10 0.12
C GLY A 42 7.08 0.77 -0.52
N HIS A 43 7.27 -0.43 -1.10
CA HIS A 43 8.52 -0.70 -1.84
C HIS A 43 8.59 0.12 -3.13
N HIS A 44 7.50 0.17 -3.90
CA HIS A 44 7.43 0.93 -5.14
C HIS A 44 7.56 2.43 -4.88
N ASP A 45 6.90 2.94 -3.84
CA ASP A 45 6.97 4.36 -3.46
C ASP A 45 8.39 4.73 -3.02
N ARG A 46 9.03 3.90 -2.18
CA ARG A 46 10.44 4.12 -1.78
C ARG A 46 11.40 4.09 -2.96
N VAL A 47 11.20 3.18 -3.92
CA VAL A 47 12.02 3.11 -5.13
C VAL A 47 11.79 4.33 -6.02
N ALA A 48 10.53 4.74 -6.19
CA ALA A 48 10.17 5.92 -6.97
C ALA A 48 10.73 7.22 -6.36
N ASP A 49 10.66 7.38 -5.03
CA ASP A 49 11.19 8.54 -4.32
C ASP A 49 12.72 8.65 -4.47
N VAL A 50 13.43 7.53 -4.28
CA VAL A 50 14.90 7.48 -4.44
C VAL A 50 15.29 7.74 -5.89
N LEU A 51 14.55 7.19 -6.86
CA LEU A 51 14.78 7.46 -8.28
C LEU A 51 14.49 8.92 -8.64
N ALA A 52 13.46 9.54 -8.07
CA ALA A 52 13.15 10.95 -8.29
C ALA A 52 14.28 11.87 -7.78
N GLU A 53 14.96 11.49 -6.69
CA GLU A 53 16.12 12.24 -6.18
C GLU A 53 17.40 12.00 -7.01
N LEU A 54 17.67 10.75 -7.39
CA LEU A 54 18.94 10.35 -8.00
C LEU A 54 18.95 10.51 -9.53
N ALA A 55 17.81 10.36 -10.21
CA ALA A 55 17.75 10.41 -11.66
C ALA A 55 18.16 11.76 -12.26
N PRO A 56 17.79 12.93 -11.68
CA PRO A 56 18.29 14.21 -12.15
C PRO A 56 19.82 14.36 -11.98
N ARG A 57 20.39 13.74 -10.93
CA ARG A 57 21.82 13.80 -10.60
C ARG A 57 22.68 12.81 -11.39
N ARG A 58 22.08 11.75 -11.95
CA ARG A 58 22.78 10.66 -12.66
C ARG A 58 22.14 10.27 -13.98
N GLY A 59 21.46 11.21 -14.63
CA GLY A 59 20.66 10.97 -15.85
C GLY A 59 21.43 10.23 -16.96
N ASP A 60 22.70 10.56 -17.18
CA ASP A 60 23.52 9.89 -18.19
C ASP A 60 23.85 8.43 -17.87
N LEU A 61 24.01 8.08 -16.60
CA LEU A 61 24.26 6.69 -16.19
C LEU A 61 23.00 5.83 -16.30
N LEU A 62 21.84 6.38 -15.94
CA LEU A 62 20.56 5.69 -16.07
C LEU A 62 20.16 5.50 -17.54
N ARG A 63 20.40 6.51 -18.39
CA ARG A 63 20.18 6.41 -19.83
C ARG A 63 21.00 5.27 -20.45
N ARG A 64 22.28 5.16 -20.11
CA ARG A 64 23.15 4.07 -20.58
C ARG A 64 22.75 2.68 -20.08
N LEU A 65 22.11 2.59 -18.92
CA LEU A 65 21.61 1.33 -18.37
C LEU A 65 20.36 0.85 -19.11
N GLY A 66 19.50 1.76 -19.58
CA GLY A 66 18.29 1.43 -20.35
C GLY A 66 18.52 1.20 -21.85
N GLU A 67 19.70 1.57 -22.36
CA GLU A 67 20.13 1.35 -23.76
C GLU A 67 20.81 -0.03 -23.96
N ALA A 68 21.05 -0.81 -22.90
CA ALA A 68 21.65 -2.14 -22.91
C ALA A 68 20.59 -3.25 -22.77
#